data_AF-A0AAW0FSB4-F1
#
_entry.id   AF-A0AAW0FSB4-F1
#
_cell.length_a   1.000
_cell.length_b   1.000
_cell.length_c   1.000
_cell.angle_alpha   90.00
_cell.angle_beta   90.00
_cell.angle_gamma   90.00
#
_symmetry.space_group_name_H-M   'P 1'
#
loop_
_entity.id
_entity.type
_entity.pdbx_description
1 polymer ?
#
loop_
_entity_poly.entity_id
_entity_poly.type
_entity_poly.pdbx_seq_one_letter_code
_entity_poly.pdbx_strand_id
1 'polypeptide(L)'
;MDKIFIWTGGKCTNIDSNKLKAFKGVTKIFTLLSTTPQESGAIYESTGVTSYTCRRLKGQWSGGHDPSGHVFLLVHSSLYLFFEAAPYFHPVGEFWKDLKKIMLVVRHDQAQFKNSISQFISKHPYFGVVSLISLWWYMLFMTNMYFHLSAEKSVGLMFGYFGALVVFYLPRWLQSQ
;
A
#
# COMPACT_ATOMS: atom_id res chain seq x y z
N MET A 1 15.24 -8.67 -2.05
CA MET A 1 14.95 -7.28 -2.38
C MET A 1 14.12 -7.32 -3.63
N ASP A 2 13.11 -6.47 -3.72
CA ASP A 2 12.19 -6.50 -4.85
C ASP A 2 12.92 -6.12 -6.14
N LYS A 3 12.62 -6.84 -7.22
CA LYS A 3 13.24 -6.59 -8.53
C LYS A 3 12.99 -5.14 -8.98
N ILE A 4 11.85 -4.58 -8.60
CA ILE A 4 11.48 -3.19 -8.88
C ILE A 4 12.47 -2.19 -8.26
N PHE A 5 12.96 -2.47 -7.04
CA PHE A 5 13.94 -1.63 -6.34
C PHE A 5 15.29 -1.63 -7.05
N ILE A 6 15.71 -2.79 -7.59
CA ILE A 6 16.95 -2.92 -8.36
C ILE A 6 16.81 -2.21 -9.71
N TRP A 7 15.65 -2.35 -10.37
CA TRP A 7 15.37 -1.68 -11.66
C TRP A 7 15.32 -0.16 -11.56
N THR A 8 14.89 0.36 -10.41
CA THR A 8 14.87 1.81 -10.12
C THR A 8 16.23 2.33 -9.62
N GLY A 9 17.29 1.53 -9.74
CA GLY A 9 18.67 1.95 -9.46
C GLY A 9 19.17 1.59 -8.05
N GLY A 10 18.50 0.67 -7.35
CA GLY A 10 18.91 0.19 -6.04
C GLY A 10 20.19 -0.64 -6.09
N LYS A 11 21.15 -0.31 -5.23
CA LYS A 11 22.46 -0.98 -5.14
C LYS A 11 22.77 -1.37 -3.71
N CYS A 12 23.44 -2.50 -3.52
CA CYS A 12 24.06 -2.86 -2.24
C CYS A 12 25.46 -2.25 -2.20
N THR A 13 25.72 -1.36 -1.25
CA THR A 13 26.97 -0.62 -1.05
C THR A 13 27.61 -0.94 0.31
N ASN A 14 28.80 -0.39 0.56
CA ASN A 14 29.51 -0.50 1.84
C ASN A 14 29.88 -1.95 2.23
N ILE A 15 30.54 -2.67 1.32
CA ILE A 15 31.03 -4.03 1.60
C ILE A 15 32.55 -4.02 1.74
N ASP A 16 33.00 -4.52 2.88
CA ASP A 16 34.41 -4.69 3.21
C ASP A 16 35.07 -5.81 2.39
N SER A 17 36.21 -5.47 1.77
CA SER A 17 37.09 -6.36 1.02
C SER A 17 37.47 -7.67 1.74
N ASN A 18 37.66 -7.65 3.06
CA ASN A 18 38.07 -8.84 3.82
C ASN A 18 36.95 -9.89 3.91
N LYS A 19 35.71 -9.42 4.03
CA LYS A 19 34.51 -10.29 4.06
C LYS A 19 34.16 -10.81 2.68
N LEU A 20 34.43 -10.03 1.64
CA LEU A 20 34.26 -10.45 0.25
C LEU A 20 35.18 -11.62 -0.11
N LYS A 21 36.45 -11.57 0.33
CA LYS A 21 37.44 -12.63 0.12
C LYS A 21 37.09 -13.92 0.88
N ALA A 22 36.48 -13.80 2.06
CA ALA A 22 35.99 -14.95 2.82
C ALA A 22 34.81 -15.67 2.11
N PHE A 23 34.07 -14.97 1.25
CA PHE A 23 32.96 -15.51 0.48
C PHE A 23 33.43 -15.96 -0.92
N LYS A 24 33.96 -17.18 -0.99
CA LYS A 24 34.35 -17.80 -2.28
C LYS A 24 33.13 -17.85 -3.23
N GLY A 25 33.26 -17.25 -4.42
CA GLY A 25 32.29 -17.37 -5.51
C GLY A 25 31.40 -16.15 -5.81
N VAL A 26 31.41 -15.09 -4.98
CA VAL A 26 30.53 -13.91 -5.18
C VAL A 26 31.29 -12.69 -5.73
N THR A 27 32.62 -12.74 -5.77
CA THR A 27 33.51 -11.64 -6.19
C THR A 27 33.23 -11.10 -7.61
N LYS A 28 32.70 -11.93 -8.53
CA LYS A 28 32.37 -11.50 -9.90
C LYS A 28 31.11 -10.63 -10.02
N ILE A 29 30.26 -10.62 -8.99
CA ILE A 29 28.98 -9.91 -8.97
C ILE A 29 29.15 -8.49 -8.37
N PHE A 30 30.31 -8.23 -7.76
CA PHE A 30 30.62 -6.97 -7.09
C PHE A 30 31.56 -6.11 -7.95
N THR A 31 31.14 -4.87 -8.18
CA THR A 31 31.93 -3.84 -8.86
C THR A 31 32.70 -3.02 -7.83
N LEU A 32 33.98 -2.77 -8.07
CA LEU A 32 34.81 -1.96 -7.18
C LEU A 32 34.45 -0.48 -7.36
N LEU A 33 34.04 0.18 -6.28
CA LEU A 33 33.54 1.56 -6.31
C LEU A 33 34.67 2.59 -6.13
N SER A 34 35.67 2.28 -5.30
CA SER A 34 36.85 3.14 -5.10
C SER A 34 37.95 2.43 -4.31
N THR A 35 39.21 2.74 -4.64
CA THR A 35 40.39 2.45 -3.82
C THR A 35 40.80 3.74 -3.11
N THR A 36 40.57 3.83 -1.79
CA THR A 36 41.14 4.91 -0.98
C THR A 36 42.64 4.69 -0.81
N PRO A 37 43.50 5.68 -1.11
CA PRO A 37 44.96 5.50 -1.08
C PRO A 37 45.58 5.30 0.32
N GLN A 38 44.80 5.46 1.40
CA GLN A 38 45.37 5.63 2.75
C GLN A 38 44.82 4.69 3.83
N GLU A 39 43.81 3.87 3.53
CA GLU A 39 43.39 2.76 4.39
C GLU A 39 42.92 1.58 3.53
N SER A 40 43.41 0.39 3.89
CA SER A 40 43.17 -0.91 3.25
C SER A 40 41.69 -1.33 3.27
N GLY A 41 40.84 -0.64 2.50
CA GLY A 41 39.42 -0.96 2.39
C GLY A 41 38.88 -0.61 1.01
N ALA A 42 39.02 -1.52 0.04
CA ALA A 42 38.28 -1.39 -1.21
C ALA A 42 36.77 -1.53 -0.91
N ILE A 43 35.98 -0.53 -1.29
CA ILE A 43 34.53 -0.52 -1.14
C ILE A 43 33.91 -1.12 -2.39
N TYR A 44 33.08 -2.14 -2.22
CA TYR A 44 32.39 -2.82 -3.32
C TYR A 44 30.90 -2.47 -3.34
N GLU A 45 30.34 -2.36 -4.55
CA GLU A 45 28.91 -2.26 -4.79
C GLU A 45 28.38 -3.39 -5.68
N SER A 46 27.11 -3.74 -5.56
CA SER A 46 26.47 -4.68 -6.48
C SER A 46 24.97 -4.46 -6.62
N THR A 47 24.49 -4.58 -7.85
CA THR A 47 23.08 -4.63 -8.24
C THR A 47 22.54 -6.06 -8.35
N GLY A 48 23.42 -7.06 -8.50
CA GLY A 48 23.06 -8.45 -8.81
C GLY A 48 22.94 -9.37 -7.59
N VAL A 49 22.99 -8.83 -6.37
CA VAL A 49 22.99 -9.62 -5.14
C VAL A 49 21.63 -9.63 -4.44
N THR A 50 21.32 -10.74 -3.78
CA THR A 50 20.10 -10.85 -2.98
C THR A 50 20.17 -10.00 -1.71
N SER A 51 19.02 -9.61 -1.14
CA SER A 51 18.95 -8.90 0.14
C SER A 51 19.60 -9.69 1.28
N TYR A 52 19.46 -11.02 1.26
CA TYR A 52 20.10 -11.91 2.22
C TYR A 52 21.63 -11.84 2.11
N THR A 53 22.18 -11.91 0.89
CA THR A 53 23.62 -11.82 0.65
C THR A 53 24.17 -10.46 1.08
N CYS A 54 23.50 -9.36 0.70
CA CYS A 54 23.89 -8.00 1.10
C CYS A 54 23.92 -7.85 2.63
N ARG A 55 22.87 -8.31 3.33
CA ARG A 55 22.78 -8.23 4.80
C ARG A 55 23.81 -9.10 5.50
N ARG A 56 24.10 -10.30 4.96
CA ARG A 56 25.12 -11.21 5.49
C ARG A 56 26.54 -10.64 5.36
N LEU A 57 26.79 -9.86 4.30
CA LEU A 57 28.05 -9.12 4.10
C LEU A 57 28.11 -7.82 4.91
N LYS A 58 27.05 -7.49 5.67
CA LYS A 58 26.86 -6.20 6.37
C LYS A 58 26.88 -4.98 5.43
N GLY A 59 26.51 -5.17 4.17
CA GLY A 59 26.30 -4.08 3.22
C GLY A 59 25.00 -3.33 3.50
N GLN A 60 24.91 -2.10 3.00
CA GLN A 60 23.72 -1.26 3.08
C GLN A 60 23.09 -1.11 1.70
N TRP A 61 21.76 -1.12 1.62
CA TRP A 61 21.07 -0.78 0.37
C TRP A 61 20.98 0.74 0.25
N SER A 62 21.34 1.27 -0.91
CA SER A 62 21.32 2.69 -1.21
C SER A 62 20.79 2.93 -2.62
N GLY A 63 20.18 4.09 -2.82
CA GLY A 63 19.42 4.41 -4.03
C GLY A 63 18.13 3.60 -4.10
N GLY A 64 17.69 3.30 -5.32
CA GLY A 64 16.47 2.52 -5.58
C GLY A 64 15.20 3.19 -5.08
N HIS A 65 14.08 2.80 -5.67
CA HIS A 65 12.75 3.24 -5.26
C HIS A 65 11.95 1.99 -4.91
N ASP A 66 11.50 1.90 -3.66
CA ASP A 66 10.68 0.79 -3.17
C ASP A 66 9.21 1.25 -3.09
N PRO A 67 8.37 0.96 -4.11
CA PRO A 67 6.97 1.34 -4.05
C PRO A 67 6.29 0.60 -2.91
N SER A 68 5.62 1.32 -2.02
CA SER A 68 4.98 0.71 -0.85
C SER A 68 3.87 -0.25 -1.26
N GLY A 69 4.16 -1.56 -1.20
CA GLY A 69 3.17 -2.62 -1.47
C GLY A 69 1.96 -2.56 -0.54
N HIS A 70 2.15 -2.10 0.71
CA HIS A 70 1.05 -1.90 1.66
C HIS A 70 0.10 -0.79 1.19
N VAL A 71 0.64 0.33 0.70
CA VAL A 71 -0.16 1.42 0.15
C VAL A 71 -0.90 0.96 -1.11
N PHE A 72 -0.20 0.26 -2.00
CA PHE A 72 -0.80 -0.28 -3.23
C PHE A 72 -1.99 -1.21 -2.91
N LEU A 73 -1.80 -2.20 -2.03
CA LEU A 73 -2.86 -3.16 -1.69
C LEU A 73 -4.05 -2.50 -1.00
N LEU A 74 -3.81 -1.56 -0.08
CA LEU A 74 -4.89 -0.84 0.62
C LEU A 74 -5.70 0.02 -0.35
N VAL A 75 -5.03 0.80 -1.21
CA VAL A 75 -5.72 1.65 -2.20
C VAL A 75 -6.50 0.78 -3.19
N HIS A 76 -5.86 -0.24 -3.77
CA HIS A 76 -6.48 -1.12 -4.75
C HIS A 76 -7.70 -1.86 -4.17
N SER A 77 -7.54 -2.48 -2.99
CA SER A 77 -8.64 -3.19 -2.34
C SER A 77 -9.79 -2.27 -1.96
N SER A 78 -9.49 -1.04 -1.49
CA SER A 78 -10.52 -0.05 -1.15
C SER A 78 -11.34 0.39 -2.36
N LEU A 79 -10.68 0.59 -3.52
CA LEU A 79 -11.35 1.00 -4.75
C LEU A 79 -12.23 -0.12 -5.31
N TYR A 80 -11.74 -1.36 -5.29
CA TYR A 80 -12.50 -2.51 -5.80
C TYR A 80 -13.75 -2.74 -4.96
N LEU A 81 -13.59 -2.71 -3.63
CA LEU A 81 -14.70 -2.86 -2.71
C LEU A 81 -15.71 -1.71 -2.87
N PHE A 82 -15.25 -0.48 -3.09
CA PHE A 82 -16.12 0.67 -3.36
C PHE A 82 -16.90 0.50 -4.67
N PHE A 83 -16.24 0.14 -5.78
CA PHE A 83 -16.90 0.01 -7.08
C PHE A 83 -17.91 -1.14 -7.12
N GLU A 84 -17.64 -2.24 -6.41
CA GLU A 84 -18.57 -3.37 -6.29
C GLU A 84 -19.76 -3.01 -5.39
N ALA A 85 -19.54 -2.22 -4.33
CA ALA A 85 -20.59 -1.82 -3.41
C ALA A 85 -21.43 -0.63 -3.90
N ALA A 86 -20.89 0.19 -4.82
CA ALA A 86 -21.52 1.42 -5.30
C ALA A 86 -22.96 1.26 -5.82
N PRO A 87 -23.33 0.20 -6.58
CA PRO A 87 -24.71 -0.01 -7.04
C PRO A 87 -25.72 -0.22 -5.90
N TYR A 88 -25.25 -0.67 -4.73
CA TYR A 88 -26.08 -0.94 -3.56
C TYR A 88 -26.20 0.26 -2.62
N PHE A 89 -25.57 1.39 -2.95
CA PHE A 89 -25.67 2.60 -2.13
C PHE A 89 -27.00 3.31 -2.38
N HIS A 90 -27.82 3.33 -1.32
CA HIS A 90 -29.08 4.06 -1.36
C HIS A 90 -28.84 5.58 -1.31
N PRO A 91 -29.74 6.38 -1.92
CA PRO A 91 -29.68 7.83 -1.82
C PRO A 91 -29.64 8.29 -0.36
N VAL A 92 -28.74 9.23 -0.05
CA VAL A 92 -28.53 9.79 1.30
C VAL A 92 -29.85 10.31 1.89
N GLY A 93 -30.79 10.78 1.07
CA GLY A 93 -32.11 11.23 1.50
C GLY A 93 -32.98 10.15 2.16
N GLU A 94 -32.86 8.88 1.75
CA GLU A 94 -33.59 7.76 2.37
C GLU A 94 -33.07 7.47 3.78
N PHE A 95 -31.75 7.56 3.94
CA PHE A 95 -31.08 7.40 5.23
C PHE A 95 -31.56 8.43 6.26
N TRP A 96 -31.61 9.72 5.90
CA TRP A 96 -32.09 10.76 6.83
C TRP A 96 -33.54 10.57 7.25
N LYS A 97 -34.39 10.03 6.37
CA LYS A 97 -35.79 9.69 6.70
C LYS A 97 -35.86 8.55 7.70
N ASP A 98 -35.11 7.48 7.47
CA ASP A 98 -35.03 6.34 8.40
C ASP A 98 -34.44 6.77 9.76
N LEU A 99 -33.44 7.64 9.77
CA LEU A 99 -32.79 8.14 10.99
C LEU A 99 -33.72 9.03 11.81
N LYS A 100 -34.50 9.91 11.16
CA LYS A 100 -35.58 10.68 11.83
C LYS A 100 -36.63 9.76 12.43
N LYS A 101 -37.01 8.69 11.73
CA LYS A 101 -37.96 7.69 12.26
C LYS A 101 -37.43 7.01 13.52
N ILE A 102 -36.16 6.63 13.55
CA ILE A 102 -35.51 6.04 14.73
C ILE A 102 -35.43 7.06 15.88
N MET A 103 -35.04 8.31 15.60
CA MET A 103 -34.96 9.36 16.61
C MET A 103 -36.32 9.58 17.32
N LEU A 104 -37.43 9.51 16.56
CA LEU A 104 -38.77 9.62 17.12
C LEU A 104 -39.15 8.40 18.00
N VAL A 105 -38.75 7.19 17.61
CA VAL A 105 -39.01 5.95 18.37
C VAL A 105 -38.18 5.86 19.66
N VAL A 106 -36.92 6.30 19.62
CA VAL A 106 -36.01 6.36 20.79
C VAL A 106 -36.61 7.12 21.97
N ARG A 107 -37.44 8.13 21.69
CA ARG A 107 -38.04 9.00 22.71
C ARG A 107 -39.19 8.33 23.48
N HIS A 108 -39.80 7.28 22.95
CA HIS A 108 -41.09 6.78 23.45
C HIS A 108 -41.05 5.37 24.05
N ASP A 109 -40.18 4.47 23.59
CA ASP A 109 -40.12 3.09 24.12
C ASP A 109 -38.81 2.34 23.79
N GLN A 110 -38.16 1.76 24.81
CA GLN A 110 -36.93 0.96 24.68
C GLN A 110 -37.18 -0.39 23.99
N ALA A 111 -38.39 -0.95 24.08
CA ALA A 111 -38.71 -2.25 23.46
C ALA A 111 -38.86 -2.14 21.93
N GLN A 112 -39.52 -1.09 21.43
CA GLN A 112 -39.60 -0.81 19.98
C GLN A 112 -38.26 -0.39 19.36
N PHE A 113 -37.35 0.17 20.15
CA PHE A 113 -36.03 0.59 19.68
C PHE A 113 -35.20 -0.60 19.17
N LYS A 114 -35.18 -1.74 19.90
CA LYS A 114 -34.45 -2.94 19.48
C LYS A 114 -34.92 -3.46 18.11
N ASN A 115 -36.23 -3.54 17.90
CA ASN A 115 -36.81 -4.00 16.64
C ASN A 115 -36.50 -3.02 15.48
N SER A 116 -36.54 -1.72 15.74
CA SER A 116 -36.24 -0.69 14.75
C SER A 116 -34.77 -0.65 14.34
N ILE A 117 -33.84 -0.86 15.29
CA ILE A 117 -32.40 -0.96 14.99
C ILE A 117 -32.10 -2.20 14.15
N SER A 118 -32.68 -3.36 14.51
CA SER A 118 -32.46 -4.60 13.76
C SER A 118 -32.91 -4.47 12.30
N GLN A 119 -34.06 -3.81 12.07
CA GLN A 119 -34.54 -3.48 10.73
C GLN A 119 -33.62 -2.50 10.00
N PHE A 120 -33.09 -1.49 10.70
CA PHE A 120 -32.19 -0.50 10.13
C PHE A 120 -30.85 -1.11 9.67
N ILE A 121 -30.24 -1.95 10.52
CA ILE A 121 -28.99 -2.66 10.20
C ILE A 121 -29.21 -3.58 8.99
N SER A 122 -30.32 -4.30 8.97
CA SER A 122 -30.65 -5.21 7.86
C SER A 122 -30.88 -4.46 6.55
N LYS A 123 -31.42 -3.23 6.61
CA LYS A 123 -31.70 -2.39 5.44
C LYS A 123 -30.44 -1.72 4.86
N HIS A 124 -29.42 -1.49 5.69
CA HIS A 124 -28.25 -0.70 5.29
C HIS A 124 -26.91 -1.45 5.52
N PRO A 125 -26.68 -2.60 4.85
CA PRO A 125 -25.43 -3.38 5.00
C PRO A 125 -24.19 -2.63 4.49
N TYR A 126 -24.38 -1.63 3.63
CA TYR A 126 -23.29 -0.83 3.07
C TYR A 126 -22.52 0.00 4.11
N PHE A 127 -23.09 0.25 5.30
CA PHE A 127 -22.36 0.95 6.38
C PHE A 127 -21.11 0.20 6.82
N GLY A 128 -21.15 -1.13 6.85
CA GLY A 128 -19.97 -1.94 7.17
C GLY A 128 -18.85 -1.75 6.16
N VAL A 129 -19.20 -1.69 4.88
CA VAL A 129 -18.26 -1.47 3.77
C VAL A 129 -17.65 -0.06 3.84
N VAL A 130 -18.48 0.97 4.00
CA VAL A 130 -18.01 2.37 4.12
C VAL A 130 -17.12 2.55 5.34
N SER A 131 -17.46 1.95 6.48
CA SER A 131 -16.65 1.97 7.70
C SER A 131 -15.28 1.32 7.47
N LEU A 132 -15.25 0.14 6.85
CA LEU A 132 -14.01 -0.57 6.54
C LEU A 132 -13.09 0.23 5.59
N ILE A 133 -13.67 0.80 4.52
CA ILE A 133 -12.94 1.68 3.60
C ILE A 133 -12.39 2.89 4.36
N SER A 134 -13.21 3.56 5.18
CA SER A 134 -12.78 4.73 5.96
C SER A 134 -11.61 4.40 6.90
N LEU A 135 -11.66 3.23 7.54
CA LEU A 135 -10.59 2.72 8.39
C LEU A 135 -9.30 2.47 7.60
N TRP A 136 -9.38 1.90 6.40
CA TRP A 136 -8.20 1.72 5.53
C TRP A 136 -7.60 3.05 5.05
N TRP A 137 -8.44 4.01 4.69
CA TRP A 137 -8.00 5.36 4.33
C TRP A 137 -7.39 6.10 5.52
N TYR A 138 -7.90 5.88 6.74
CA TYR A 138 -7.30 6.43 7.95
C TYR A 138 -5.92 5.81 8.26
N MET A 139 -5.75 4.50 8.05
CA MET A 139 -4.43 3.85 8.16
C MET A 139 -3.43 4.45 7.17
N LEU A 140 -3.87 4.69 5.92
CA LEU A 140 -3.05 5.36 4.90
C LEU A 140 -2.70 6.80 5.28
N PHE A 141 -3.66 7.55 5.82
CA PHE A 141 -3.43 8.91 6.30
C PHE A 141 -2.39 8.96 7.42
N MET A 142 -2.54 8.09 8.42
CA MET A 142 -1.59 8.00 9.53
C MET A 142 -0.19 7.63 9.03
N THR A 143 -0.07 6.60 8.19
CA THR A 143 1.24 6.25 7.62
C THR A 143 1.82 7.35 6.74
N ASN A 144 0.99 8.15 6.07
CA ASN A 144 1.49 9.29 5.30
C ASN A 144 2.13 10.35 6.22
N MET A 145 1.46 10.75 7.31
CA MET A 145 1.97 11.78 8.23
C MET A 145 3.29 11.43 8.91
N TYR A 146 3.57 10.15 9.20
CA TYR A 146 4.74 9.75 10.00
C TYR A 146 6.03 9.48 9.22
N PHE A 147 6.03 9.32 7.88
CA PHE A 147 7.29 9.11 7.12
C PHE A 147 7.53 10.22 6.10
N HIS A 148 8.67 10.91 6.23
CA HIS A 148 9.01 12.16 5.54
C HIS A 148 9.19 12.07 4.02
N LEU A 149 9.32 10.88 3.41
CA LEU A 149 9.43 10.74 1.95
C LEU A 149 8.05 10.52 1.31
N SER A 150 7.34 11.62 1.02
CA SER A 150 5.98 11.61 0.44
C SER A 150 5.93 11.05 -0.99
N ALA A 151 7.06 11.03 -1.71
CA ALA A 151 7.15 10.60 -3.10
C ALA A 151 7.02 9.07 -3.28
N GLU A 152 7.56 8.25 -2.37
CA GLU A 152 7.42 6.78 -2.42
C GLU A 152 5.97 6.31 -2.19
N LYS A 153 5.19 7.11 -1.46
CA LYS A 153 3.79 6.81 -1.15
C LYS A 153 2.82 7.26 -2.24
N SER A 154 3.11 8.36 -2.94
CA SER A 154 2.25 8.85 -4.03
C SER A 154 2.26 7.91 -5.24
N VAL A 155 3.38 7.25 -5.51
CA VAL A 155 3.50 6.24 -6.58
C VAL A 155 2.58 5.05 -6.31
N GLY A 156 2.54 4.54 -5.07
CA GLY A 156 1.62 3.46 -4.70
C GLY A 156 0.14 3.82 -4.89
N LEU A 157 -0.22 5.07 -4.59
CA LEU A 157 -1.57 5.60 -4.80
C LEU A 157 -1.91 5.72 -6.29
N MET A 158 -0.99 6.27 -7.11
CA MET A 158 -1.16 6.37 -8.57
C MET A 158 -1.37 4.99 -9.23
N PHE A 159 -0.56 3.99 -8.86
CA PHE A 159 -0.72 2.63 -9.38
C PHE A 159 -2.05 1.99 -8.95
N GLY A 160 -2.51 2.26 -7.72
CA GLY A 160 -3.81 1.79 -7.24
C GLY A 160 -4.98 2.33 -8.09
N TYR A 161 -4.98 3.65 -8.35
CA TYR A 161 -5.99 4.28 -9.21
C TYR A 161 -5.90 3.81 -10.66
N PHE A 162 -4.69 3.69 -11.21
CA PHE A 162 -4.48 3.19 -12.57
C PHE A 162 -5.03 1.77 -12.74
N GLY A 163 -4.77 0.87 -11.79
CA GLY A 163 -5.32 -0.49 -11.81
C GLY A 163 -6.85 -0.53 -11.76
N ALA A 164 -7.48 0.36 -10.98
CA ALA A 164 -8.94 0.47 -10.97
C ALA A 164 -9.48 1.04 -12.30
N LEU A 165 -8.78 2.00 -12.90
CA LEU A 165 -9.14 2.56 -14.20
C LEU A 165 -9.13 1.48 -15.29
N VAL A 166 -8.05 0.71 -15.39
CA VAL A 166 -7.92 -0.37 -16.37
C VAL A 166 -9.00 -1.44 -16.19
N VAL A 167 -9.30 -1.86 -14.96
CA VAL A 167 -10.24 -2.96 -14.74
C VAL A 167 -11.69 -2.54 -14.84
N PHE A 168 -12.08 -1.35 -14.38
CA PHE A 168 -13.48 -0.94 -14.38
C PHE A 168 -13.89 -0.08 -15.57
N TYR A 169 -12.98 0.74 -16.11
CA TYR A 169 -13.33 1.69 -17.18
C TYR A 169 -12.99 1.15 -18.57
N LEU A 170 -11.86 0.45 -18.73
CA LEU A 170 -11.46 -0.11 -20.03
C LEU A 170 -12.50 -1.09 -20.62
N PRO A 171 -12.98 -2.13 -19.89
CA PRO A 171 -13.97 -3.05 -20.46
C PRO A 171 -15.31 -2.38 -20.73
N ARG A 172 -15.74 -1.42 -19.91
CA ARG A 172 -16.97 -0.66 -20.16
C ARG A 172 -16.86 0.21 -21.41
N TRP A 173 -15.70 0.80 -21.66
CA TRP A 173 -15.44 1.57 -22.87
C TRP A 173 -15.43 0.69 -24.12
N LEU A 174 -14.76 -0.47 -24.07
CA LEU A 174 -14.76 -1.44 -25.16
C LEU A 174 -16.15 -2.01 -25.48
N GLN A 175 -17.03 -2.15 -24.49
CA GLN A 175 -18.41 -2.60 -24.68
C GLN A 175 -19.34 -1.51 -25.26
N SER A 176 -18.91 -0.25 -25.24
CA SER A 176 -19.70 0.89 -25.73
C SER A 176 -19.45 1.24 -27.21
N GLN A 177 -18.51 0.55 -27.87
CA GLN A 177 -18.24 0.63 -29.31
C GLN A 177 -18.88 -0.55 -30.04
#